data_AF-A0A4Q2XT53-F1
#
_entry.id   AF-A0A4Q2XT53-F1
#
_cell.length_a   1.000
_cell.length_b   1.000
_cell.length_c   1.000
_cell.angle_alpha   90.00
_cell.angle_beta   90.00
_cell.angle_gamma   90.00
#
_symmetry.space_group_name_H-M   'P 1'
#
loop_
_entity.id
_entity.type
_entity.pdbx_description
1 polymer ?
#
loop_
_entity_poly.entity_id
_entity_poly.type
_entity_poly.pdbx_seq_one_letter_code
_entity_poly.pdbx_strand_id
1 'polypeptide(L)'
;DWISFTSSSAANLITQARNGMNTPATYEKYNRDFAVSHRRWFTSIYKDKYEYMGEYDLMSLAFNMDLGLYYWGVVEVPFNMGETALLFPPFSPPSGKLFAALMSTYNRRFAQIARRRRKEGRLGATNKGNRNLIPGFKLNRGNMLTLFPMLGKWLALELREGWRSWGDPTETPAREAPAAEMAAE
;
A
#
# COMPACT_ATOMS: atom_id res chain seq x y z
N ASP A 1 -7.85 9.90 7.00
CA ASP A 1 -7.74 8.53 7.55
C ASP A 1 -6.69 8.39 8.62
N TRP A 2 -5.39 8.31 8.28
CA TRP A 2 -4.34 8.04 9.27
C TRP A 2 -4.42 8.95 10.50
N ILE A 3 -4.56 10.27 10.27
CA ILE A 3 -4.73 11.26 11.33
C ILE A 3 -5.95 10.91 12.20
N SER A 4 -7.10 10.62 11.60
CA SER A 4 -8.34 10.25 12.30
C SER A 4 -8.17 9.00 13.18
N PHE A 5 -7.50 7.95 12.68
CA PHE A 5 -7.22 6.75 13.49
C PHE A 5 -6.28 7.07 14.65
N THR A 6 -5.20 7.82 14.40
CA THR A 6 -4.22 8.17 15.44
C THR A 6 -4.82 9.07 16.51
N SER A 7 -5.56 10.11 16.13
CA SER A 7 -6.13 11.08 17.08
C SER A 7 -7.26 10.48 17.90
N SER A 8 -8.21 9.77 17.28
CA SER A 8 -9.33 9.14 17.98
C SER A 8 -8.84 8.04 18.92
N SER A 9 -7.91 7.18 18.47
CA SER A 9 -7.36 6.13 19.30
C SER A 9 -6.52 6.67 20.47
N ALA A 10 -5.72 7.73 20.25
CA ALA A 10 -4.97 8.39 21.32
C ALA A 10 -5.89 9.07 22.35
N ALA A 11 -6.91 9.80 21.89
CA ALA A 11 -7.89 10.44 22.79
C ALA A 11 -8.62 9.41 23.66
N ASN A 12 -8.99 8.27 23.07
CA ASN A 12 -9.58 7.15 23.80
C ASN A 12 -8.60 6.53 24.80
N LEU A 13 -7.34 6.29 24.40
CA LEU A 13 -6.30 5.77 25.31
C LEU A 13 -6.10 6.69 26.53
N ILE A 14 -6.05 8.00 26.32
CA ILE A 14 -5.93 9.00 27.40
C ILE A 14 -7.17 8.98 28.31
N THR A 15 -8.36 8.91 27.70
CA THR A 15 -9.61 8.81 28.46
C THR A 15 -9.63 7.58 29.36
N GLN A 16 -9.21 6.42 28.83
CA GLN A 16 -9.11 5.19 29.61
C GLN A 16 -8.04 5.27 30.70
N ALA A 17 -6.91 5.94 30.43
CA ALA A 17 -5.86 6.19 31.42
C ALA A 17 -6.40 6.97 32.62
N ARG A 18 -7.17 8.05 32.36
CA ARG A 18 -7.78 8.89 33.40
C ARG A 18 -8.78 8.14 34.27
N ASN A 19 -9.39 7.08 33.74
CA ASN A 19 -10.32 6.22 34.45
C ASN A 19 -9.64 5.02 35.13
N GLY A 20 -8.30 4.95 35.13
CA GLY A 20 -7.56 3.84 35.75
C GLY A 20 -7.68 2.50 35.01
N MET A 21 -8.13 2.50 33.76
CA MET A 21 -8.39 1.29 32.98
C MET A 21 -7.17 0.78 32.19
N ASN A 22 -6.11 1.60 32.10
CA ASN A 22 -4.91 1.22 31.34
C ASN A 22 -3.91 0.47 32.20
N THR A 23 -3.32 -0.56 31.63
CA THR A 23 -2.18 -1.29 32.18
C THR A 23 -0.94 -1.07 31.31
N PRO A 24 0.28 -1.38 31.77
CA PRO A 24 1.47 -1.38 30.92
C PRO A 24 1.26 -2.15 29.59
N ALA A 25 0.60 -3.31 29.66
CA ALA A 25 0.27 -4.11 28.49
C ALA A 25 -0.66 -3.39 27.49
N THR A 26 -1.54 -2.50 27.96
CA THR A 26 -2.39 -1.66 27.10
C THR A 26 -1.55 -0.75 26.21
N TYR A 27 -0.54 -0.09 26.78
CA TYR A 27 0.36 0.81 26.05
C TYR A 27 1.26 0.05 25.08
N GLU A 28 1.80 -1.09 25.50
CA GLU A 28 2.61 -1.96 24.63
C GLU A 28 1.82 -2.44 23.41
N LYS A 29 0.58 -2.91 23.63
CA LYS A 29 -0.31 -3.31 22.54
C LYS A 29 -0.60 -2.13 21.61
N TYR A 30 -0.95 -0.96 22.15
CA TYR A 30 -1.23 0.24 21.36
C TYR A 30 -0.03 0.58 20.45
N ASN A 31 1.16 0.69 21.02
CA ASN A 31 2.38 1.03 20.28
C ASN A 31 2.71 0.00 19.20
N ARG A 32 2.63 -1.29 19.53
CA ARG A 32 2.87 -2.38 18.58
C ARG A 32 1.87 -2.32 17.41
N ASP A 33 0.59 -2.18 17.71
CA ASP A 33 -0.47 -2.23 16.70
C ASP A 33 -0.35 -1.04 15.72
N PHE A 34 -0.03 0.16 16.20
CA PHE A 34 0.23 1.33 15.36
C PHE A 34 1.53 1.23 14.57
N ALA A 35 2.62 0.72 15.17
CA ALA A 35 3.88 0.51 14.45
C ALA A 35 3.70 -0.51 13.31
N VAL A 36 2.99 -1.61 13.57
CA VAL A 36 2.66 -2.64 12.56
C VAL A 36 1.80 -2.05 11.45
N SER A 37 0.76 -1.30 11.81
CA SER A 37 -0.13 -0.63 10.87
C SER A 37 0.63 0.32 9.95
N HIS A 38 1.42 1.25 10.52
CA HIS A 38 2.23 2.19 9.77
C HIS A 38 3.20 1.48 8.83
N ARG A 39 3.95 0.48 9.35
CA ARG A 39 4.91 -0.27 8.53
C ARG A 39 4.23 -0.96 7.36
N ARG A 40 3.12 -1.65 7.61
CA ARG A 40 2.36 -2.36 6.57
C ARG A 40 1.85 -1.39 5.51
N TRP A 41 1.26 -0.27 5.93
CA TRP A 41 0.77 0.77 5.02
C TRP A 41 1.89 1.33 4.14
N PHE A 42 3.04 1.68 4.74
CA PHE A 42 4.20 2.16 4.00
C PHE A 42 4.67 1.13 2.97
N THR A 43 4.88 -0.12 3.40
CA THR A 43 5.40 -1.16 2.52
C THR A 43 4.41 -1.57 1.42
N SER A 44 3.11 -1.51 1.68
CA SER A 44 2.09 -1.97 0.75
C SER A 44 1.78 -0.94 -0.32
N ILE A 45 1.72 0.34 0.03
CA ILE A 45 1.25 1.41 -0.86
C ILE A 45 2.40 2.27 -1.37
N TYR A 46 3.30 2.71 -0.49
CA TYR A 46 4.26 3.76 -0.84
C TYR A 46 5.60 3.23 -1.32
N LYS A 47 6.07 2.12 -0.73
CA LYS A 47 7.34 1.51 -1.12
C LYS A 47 7.30 1.15 -2.61
N ASP A 48 8.36 1.50 -3.32
CA ASP A 48 8.57 1.25 -4.76
C ASP A 48 7.63 2.02 -5.72
N LYS A 49 6.65 2.79 -5.23
CA LYS A 49 5.66 3.50 -6.07
C LYS A 49 6.32 4.41 -7.12
N TYR A 50 7.38 5.11 -6.74
CA TYR A 50 8.09 6.04 -7.62
C TYR A 50 8.76 5.37 -8.82
N GLU A 51 9.03 4.07 -8.77
CA GLU A 51 9.71 3.36 -9.86
C GLU A 51 8.88 3.29 -11.13
N TYR A 52 7.56 3.18 -10.98
CA TYR A 52 6.61 2.99 -12.08
C TYR A 52 5.56 4.10 -12.16
N MET A 53 5.64 5.13 -11.31
CA MET A 53 4.70 6.27 -11.31
C MET A 53 4.66 6.98 -12.67
N GLY A 54 5.78 6.97 -13.40
CA GLY A 54 5.88 7.50 -14.75
C GLY A 54 5.38 6.57 -15.85
N GLU A 55 4.96 5.34 -15.56
CA GLU A 55 4.47 4.37 -16.54
C GLU A 55 2.95 4.30 -16.48
N TYR A 56 2.26 4.77 -17.51
CA TYR A 56 0.80 4.89 -17.50
C TYR A 56 0.09 3.56 -17.23
N ASP A 57 0.49 2.48 -17.90
CA ASP A 57 -0.16 1.18 -17.77
C ASP A 57 0.05 0.57 -16.38
N LEU A 58 1.27 0.66 -15.83
CA LEU A 58 1.59 0.16 -14.50
C LEU A 58 0.90 0.98 -13.41
N MET A 59 1.01 2.30 -13.49
CA MET A 59 0.40 3.21 -12.51
C MET A 59 -1.13 3.12 -12.54
N SER A 60 -1.74 3.01 -13.71
CA SER A 60 -3.20 2.85 -13.81
C SER A 60 -3.67 1.55 -13.19
N LEU A 61 -2.94 0.46 -13.40
CA LEU A 61 -3.29 -0.84 -12.83
C LEU A 61 -3.09 -0.85 -11.31
N ALA A 62 -1.93 -0.38 -10.84
CA ALA A 62 -1.62 -0.24 -9.42
C ALA A 62 -2.67 0.63 -8.70
N PHE A 63 -3.01 1.79 -9.27
CA PHE A 63 -3.98 2.71 -8.68
C PHE A 63 -5.38 2.07 -8.53
N ASN A 64 -5.87 1.39 -9.56
CA ASN A 64 -7.17 0.72 -9.49
C ASN A 64 -7.18 -0.42 -8.44
N MET A 65 -6.10 -1.19 -8.35
CA MET A 65 -5.96 -2.27 -7.36
C MET A 65 -5.80 -1.73 -5.94
N ASP A 66 -4.94 -0.73 -5.73
CA ASP A 66 -4.74 -0.06 -4.44
C ASP A 66 -6.06 0.53 -3.94
N LEU A 67 -6.81 1.21 -4.82
CA LEU A 67 -8.07 1.83 -4.47
C LEU A 67 -9.14 0.80 -4.10
N GLY A 68 -9.29 -0.27 -4.88
CA GLY A 68 -10.25 -1.32 -4.55
C GLY A 68 -9.93 -2.05 -3.24
N LEU A 69 -8.65 -2.34 -2.98
CA LEU A 69 -8.22 -2.97 -1.73
C LEU A 69 -8.31 -2.03 -0.53
N TYR A 70 -8.09 -0.73 -0.72
CA TYR A 70 -8.28 0.28 0.31
C TYR A 70 -9.76 0.40 0.71
N TYR A 71 -10.68 0.43 -0.26
CA TYR A 71 -12.11 0.47 0.04
C TYR A 71 -12.59 -0.80 0.76
N TRP A 72 -12.08 -1.96 0.37
CA TRP A 72 -12.40 -3.22 1.03
C TRP A 72 -11.78 -3.30 2.43
N GLY A 73 -10.47 -3.08 2.57
CA GLY A 73 -9.78 -3.30 3.83
C GLY A 73 -9.95 -2.18 4.86
N VAL A 74 -9.87 -0.92 4.42
CA VAL A 74 -9.75 0.25 5.31
C VAL A 74 -11.08 0.98 5.47
N VAL A 75 -11.81 1.21 4.37
CA VAL A 75 -13.03 2.04 4.40
C VAL A 75 -14.27 1.24 4.84
N GLU A 76 -14.36 -0.04 4.49
CA GLU A 76 -15.52 -0.88 4.85
C GLU A 76 -15.75 -0.94 6.37
N VAL A 77 -14.69 -0.94 7.18
CA VAL A 77 -14.79 -1.11 8.63
C VAL A 77 -15.39 0.14 9.30
N PRO A 78 -14.86 1.38 9.11
CA PRO A 78 -15.50 2.58 9.64
C PRO A 78 -16.89 2.85 9.07
N PHE A 79 -17.14 2.47 7.80
CA PHE A 79 -18.45 2.63 7.20
C PHE A 79 -19.52 1.78 7.91
N ASN A 80 -19.17 0.54 8.29
CA ASN A 80 -20.12 -0.38 8.92
C ASN A 80 -20.16 -0.28 10.46
N MET A 81 -19.03 0.05 11.11
CA MET A 81 -18.89 0.04 12.58
C MET A 81 -18.89 1.46 13.19
N GLY A 82 -18.93 2.50 12.36
CA GLY A 82 -18.93 3.90 12.79
C GLY A 82 -17.64 4.32 13.49
N GLU A 83 -17.76 5.30 14.39
CA GLU A 83 -16.63 5.98 15.02
C GLU A 83 -15.73 5.06 15.85
N THR A 84 -16.30 3.97 16.40
CA THR A 84 -15.54 3.00 17.19
C THR A 84 -14.44 2.29 16.39
N ALA A 85 -14.61 2.19 15.07
CA ALA A 85 -13.58 1.65 14.18
C ALA A 85 -12.29 2.48 14.20
N LEU A 86 -12.39 3.79 14.43
CA LEU A 86 -11.24 4.70 14.44
C LEU A 86 -10.30 4.44 15.64
N LEU A 87 -10.76 3.68 16.62
CA LEU A 87 -9.95 3.31 17.78
C LEU A 87 -8.96 2.19 17.47
N PHE A 88 -9.16 1.47 16.37
CA PHE A 88 -8.34 0.33 15.96
C PHE A 88 -7.54 0.68 14.70
N PRO A 89 -6.20 0.58 14.73
CA PRO A 89 -5.39 0.93 13.58
C PRO A 89 -5.65 -0.05 12.41
N PRO A 90 -5.89 0.45 11.19
CA PRO A 90 -6.12 -0.38 10.01
C PRO A 90 -4.86 -1.18 9.68
N PHE A 91 -4.97 -2.28 8.94
CA PHE A 91 -3.85 -3.21 8.66
C PHE A 91 -3.19 -3.87 9.88
N SER A 92 -3.54 -3.53 11.13
CA SER A 92 -3.04 -4.22 12.32
C SER A 92 -3.59 -5.65 12.48
N PRO A 93 -4.89 -5.92 12.25
CA PRO A 93 -5.44 -7.27 12.37
C PRO A 93 -4.74 -8.30 11.47
N PRO A 94 -4.85 -9.62 11.78
CA PRO A 94 -4.24 -10.68 10.97
C PRO A 94 -4.65 -10.64 9.50
N SER A 95 -5.90 -10.27 9.20
CA SER A 95 -6.38 -10.08 7.82
C SER A 95 -5.59 -8.99 7.08
N GLY A 96 -5.22 -7.91 7.78
CA GLY A 96 -4.38 -6.83 7.26
C GLY A 96 -3.00 -7.28 6.79
N LYS A 97 -2.47 -8.39 7.34
CA LYS A 97 -1.20 -8.98 6.88
C LYS A 97 -1.32 -9.51 5.46
N LEU A 98 -2.42 -10.22 5.14
CA LEU A 98 -2.64 -10.80 3.82
C LEU A 98 -2.80 -9.71 2.76
N PHE A 99 -3.62 -8.69 3.04
CA PHE A 99 -3.79 -7.56 2.14
C PHE A 99 -2.48 -6.79 1.93
N ALA A 100 -1.76 -6.46 3.01
CA ALA A 100 -0.48 -5.78 2.89
C ALA A 100 0.54 -6.60 2.09
N ALA A 101 0.58 -7.92 2.27
CA ALA A 101 1.46 -8.80 1.52
C ALA A 101 1.10 -8.84 0.02
N LEU A 102 -0.19 -8.98 -0.32
CA LEU A 102 -0.65 -8.94 -1.71
C LEU A 102 -0.28 -7.62 -2.38
N MET A 103 -0.58 -6.51 -1.71
CA MET A 103 -0.28 -5.15 -2.17
C MET A 103 1.22 -4.92 -2.39
N SER A 104 2.02 -5.30 -1.38
CA SER A 104 3.48 -5.21 -1.49
C SER A 104 4.00 -6.07 -2.64
N THR A 105 3.38 -7.21 -2.91
CA THR A 105 3.80 -8.14 -3.97
C THR A 105 3.61 -7.49 -5.33
N TYR A 106 2.40 -7.09 -5.72
CA TYR A 106 2.20 -6.53 -7.05
C TYR A 106 2.92 -5.19 -7.23
N ASN A 107 3.03 -4.35 -6.19
CA ASN A 107 3.74 -3.07 -6.28
C ASN A 107 5.25 -3.27 -6.47
N ARG A 108 5.85 -4.23 -5.77
CA ARG A 108 7.26 -4.63 -6.00
C ARG A 108 7.48 -5.17 -7.41
N ARG A 109 6.53 -5.96 -7.91
CA ARG A 109 6.60 -6.52 -9.27
C ARG A 109 6.50 -5.45 -10.35
N PHE A 110 5.60 -4.47 -10.21
CA PHE A 110 5.53 -3.33 -11.13
C PHE A 110 6.82 -2.52 -11.15
N ALA A 111 7.44 -2.31 -9.98
CA ALA A 111 8.73 -1.65 -9.90
C ALA A 111 9.83 -2.41 -10.65
N GLN A 112 9.86 -3.74 -10.56
CA GLN A 112 10.80 -4.57 -11.33
C GLN A 112 10.58 -4.45 -12.84
N ILE A 113 9.33 -4.47 -13.30
CA ILE A 113 8.99 -4.26 -14.71
C ILE A 113 9.47 -2.88 -15.16
N ALA A 114 9.20 -1.82 -14.40
CA ALA A 114 9.62 -0.47 -14.74
C ALA A 114 11.15 -0.28 -14.75
N ARG A 115 11.86 -0.82 -13.74
CA ARG A 115 13.34 -0.84 -13.72
C ARG A 115 13.91 -1.51 -14.96
N ARG A 116 13.32 -2.64 -15.39
CA ARG A 116 13.74 -3.33 -16.60
C ARG A 116 13.45 -2.52 -17.86
N ARG A 117 12.25 -1.94 -17.99
CA ARG A 117 11.91 -1.02 -19.10
C ARG A 117 12.89 0.15 -19.17
N ARG A 118 13.33 0.69 -18.03
CA ARG A 118 14.36 1.74 -17.94
C ARG A 118 15.71 1.30 -18.50
N LYS A 119 16.20 0.11 -18.09
CA LYS A 119 17.44 -0.46 -18.64
C LYS A 119 17.37 -0.66 -20.17
N GLU A 120 16.20 -1.04 -20.67
CA GLU A 120 15.97 -1.30 -22.10
C GLU A 120 15.59 -0.03 -22.91
N GLY A 121 15.52 1.15 -22.28
CA GLY A 121 15.13 2.40 -22.95
C GLY A 121 13.66 2.44 -23.39
N ARG A 122 12.79 1.63 -22.79
CA ARG A 122 11.35 1.48 -23.15
C ARG A 122 10.40 2.22 -22.20
N LEU A 123 10.89 3.11 -21.34
CA LEU A 123 10.02 3.89 -20.46
C LEU A 123 9.06 4.76 -21.27
N GLY A 124 7.84 4.89 -20.76
CA GLY A 124 6.80 5.76 -21.26
C GLY A 124 6.17 5.30 -22.56
N ALA A 125 6.45 4.08 -23.02
CA ALA A 125 5.91 3.53 -24.27
C ALA A 125 4.37 3.57 -24.32
N THR A 126 3.71 3.51 -23.16
CA THR A 126 2.25 3.52 -23.02
C THR A 126 1.68 4.87 -22.57
N ASN A 127 2.50 5.92 -22.41
CA ASN A 127 2.07 7.17 -21.77
C ASN A 127 1.24 8.08 -22.68
N LYS A 128 1.56 8.10 -23.98
CA LYS A 128 1.03 9.11 -24.89
C LYS A 128 -0.48 8.91 -25.13
N GLY A 129 -1.25 9.99 -24.97
CA GLY A 129 -2.67 10.03 -25.34
C GLY A 129 -3.60 9.22 -24.44
N ASN A 130 -3.12 8.75 -23.29
CA ASN A 130 -3.89 7.92 -22.38
C ASN A 130 -4.30 8.66 -21.11
N ARG A 131 -5.47 8.32 -20.58
CA ARG A 131 -6.01 8.86 -19.32
C ARG A 131 -6.80 7.78 -18.59
N ASN A 132 -6.49 7.58 -17.31
CA ASN A 132 -7.23 6.65 -16.46
C ASN A 132 -8.28 7.44 -15.68
N LEU A 133 -9.53 7.37 -16.14
CA LEU A 133 -10.66 8.00 -15.47
C LEU A 133 -11.44 6.94 -14.69
N ILE A 134 -11.45 7.08 -13.38
CA ILE A 134 -12.30 6.26 -12.53
C ILE A 134 -13.63 7.01 -12.33
N PRO A 135 -14.79 6.43 -12.66
CA PRO A 135 -16.10 7.09 -12.58
C PRO A 135 -16.58 7.37 -11.13
N GLY A 136 -15.70 7.21 -10.14
CA GLY A 136 -15.99 7.29 -8.71
C GLY A 136 -16.09 5.90 -8.08
N PHE A 137 -15.56 5.77 -6.85
CA PHE A 137 -15.72 4.56 -6.05
C PHE A 137 -16.92 4.72 -5.12
N LYS A 138 -17.98 3.95 -5.38
CA LYS A 138 -19.07 3.74 -4.42
C LYS A 138 -18.75 2.51 -3.56
N LEU A 139 -19.01 2.58 -2.26
CA LEU A 139 -19.01 1.42 -1.36
C LEU A 139 -20.19 0.50 -1.69
N ASN A 140 -20.13 -0.17 -2.84
CA ASN A 140 -21.05 -1.25 -3.18
C ASN A 140 -20.20 -2.51 -3.38
N ARG A 141 -20.60 -3.63 -2.77
CA ARG A 141 -19.89 -4.92 -2.89
C ARG A 141 -19.72 -5.37 -4.35
N GLY A 142 -20.61 -4.94 -5.26
CA GLY A 142 -20.43 -5.17 -6.70
C GLY A 142 -19.16 -4.53 -7.29
N ASN A 143 -18.70 -3.41 -6.74
CA ASN A 143 -17.44 -2.79 -7.15
C ASN A 143 -16.21 -3.59 -6.69
N MET A 144 -16.35 -4.46 -5.68
CA MET A 144 -15.25 -5.33 -5.24
C MET A 144 -14.93 -6.41 -6.29
N LEU A 145 -15.92 -6.84 -7.07
CA LEU A 145 -15.69 -7.77 -8.19
C LEU A 145 -14.86 -7.15 -9.32
N THR A 146 -14.75 -5.81 -9.38
CA THR A 146 -13.90 -5.11 -10.36
C THR A 146 -12.40 -5.35 -10.10
N LEU A 147 -12.01 -5.84 -8.92
CA LEU A 147 -10.64 -6.23 -8.60
C LEU A 147 -10.20 -7.48 -9.36
N PHE A 148 -11.09 -8.45 -9.61
CA PHE A 148 -10.70 -9.70 -10.29
C PHE A 148 -10.21 -9.48 -11.73
N PRO A 149 -10.88 -8.67 -12.57
CA PRO A 149 -10.33 -8.28 -13.87
C PRO A 149 -8.98 -7.57 -13.78
N MET A 150 -8.73 -6.78 -12.73
CA MET A 150 -7.45 -6.09 -12.54
C MET A 150 -6.34 -7.06 -12.14
N LEU A 151 -6.62 -8.02 -11.27
CA LEU A 151 -5.70 -9.12 -10.96
C LEU A 151 -5.40 -9.96 -12.21
N GLY A 152 -6.39 -10.20 -13.06
CA GLY A 152 -6.21 -10.85 -14.35
C GLY A 152 -5.29 -10.05 -15.29
N LYS A 153 -5.45 -8.72 -15.36
CA LYS A 153 -4.56 -7.84 -16.12
C LYS A 153 -3.12 -7.85 -15.58
N TRP A 154 -2.96 -7.88 -14.25
CA TRP A 154 -1.64 -8.03 -13.63
C TRP A 154 -1.01 -9.37 -14.01
N LEU A 155 -1.75 -10.48 -13.92
CA LEU A 155 -1.25 -11.80 -14.33
C LEU A 155 -0.87 -11.83 -15.82
N ALA A 156 -1.67 -11.22 -16.69
CA ALA A 156 -1.35 -11.12 -18.12
C ALA A 156 -0.08 -10.30 -18.36
N LEU A 157 0.11 -9.21 -17.63
CA LEU A 157 1.34 -8.40 -17.68
C LEU A 157 2.57 -9.20 -17.21
N GLU A 158 2.42 -9.96 -16.12
CA GLU A 158 3.45 -10.87 -15.62
C GLU A 158 3.85 -11.91 -16.66
N LEU A 159 2.87 -12.55 -17.31
CA LEU A 159 3.11 -13.53 -18.37
C LEU A 159 3.72 -12.90 -19.63
N ARG A 160 3.37 -11.66 -19.96
CA ARG A 160 3.89 -10.98 -21.16
C ARG A 160 5.35 -10.55 -21.01
N GLU A 161 5.70 -9.97 -19.87
CA GLU A 161 7.05 -9.41 -19.67
C GLU A 161 7.58 -9.49 -18.24
N GLY A 162 6.72 -9.66 -17.24
CA GLY A 162 7.14 -9.71 -15.84
C GLY A 162 8.01 -10.92 -15.52
N TRP A 163 7.72 -12.10 -16.07
CA TRP A 163 8.49 -13.33 -15.82
C TRP A 163 9.98 -13.20 -16.15
N ARG A 164 10.35 -12.34 -17.09
CA ARG A 164 11.76 -12.07 -17.44
C ARG A 164 12.54 -11.31 -16.36
N SER A 165 11.85 -10.78 -15.36
CA SER A 165 12.45 -10.15 -14.17
C SER A 165 12.40 -11.07 -12.94
N TRP A 166 11.93 -12.31 -13.08
CA TRP A 166 11.94 -13.27 -11.98
C TRP A 166 13.40 -13.67 -11.70
N GLY A 167 13.84 -13.47 -10.45
CA GLY A 167 15.21 -13.76 -10.03
C GLY A 167 16.27 -12.71 -10.41
N ASP A 168 15.88 -11.53 -10.93
CA ASP A 168 16.85 -10.43 -11.16
C ASP A 168 17.28 -9.83 -9.80
N PRO A 169 18.58 -9.87 -9.44
CA PRO A 169 19.11 -9.39 -8.16
C PRO A 169 19.05 -7.86 -7.97
N THR A 170 18.57 -7.10 -8.96
CA THR A 170 18.15 -5.69 -8.77
C THR A 170 16.92 -5.51 -7.87
N GLU A 171 16.50 -6.57 -7.16
CA GLU A 171 15.59 -6.59 -6.00
C GLU A 171 15.97 -5.62 -4.89
N THR A 172 17.27 -5.32 -4.72
CA THR A 172 17.69 -4.37 -3.69
C THR A 172 17.43 -2.96 -4.22
N PRO A 173 16.49 -2.17 -3.64
CA PRO A 173 16.41 -0.74 -3.94
C PRO A 173 17.81 -0.17 -3.73
N ALA A 174 18.25 0.74 -4.62
CA ALA A 174 19.56 1.36 -4.54
C ALA A 174 19.91 1.60 -3.07
N ARG A 175 20.92 0.86 -2.60
CA ARG A 175 21.47 0.90 -1.25
C ARG A 175 21.50 2.38 -0.85
N GLU A 176 20.92 2.71 0.31
CA GLU A 176 21.21 3.99 0.97
C GLU A 176 22.71 4.18 0.85
N ALA A 177 23.13 5.13 0.01
CA ALA A 177 24.54 5.45 -0.12
C ALA A 177 25.00 5.73 1.32
N PRO A 178 26.06 5.07 1.82
CA PRO A 178 26.52 5.35 3.17
C PRO A 178 26.78 6.85 3.25
N ALA A 179 26.15 7.51 4.22
CA ALA A 179 26.22 8.96 4.45
C ALA A 179 27.64 9.47 4.79
N ALA A 180 28.68 8.67 4.52
CA ALA A 180 30.05 8.89 4.95
C ALA A 180 30.93 9.63 3.94
N GLU A 181 30.46 9.93 2.72
CA GLU A 181 31.31 10.53 1.67
C GLU A 181 31.00 12.01 1.35
N MET A 182 30.01 12.62 2.02
CA MET A 182 29.67 14.04 1.80
C MET A 182 30.24 14.99 2.87
N ALA A 183 31.09 14.51 3.78
CA ALA A 183 31.68 15.33 4.85
C ALA A 183 33.18 15.64 4.62
N ALA A 184 33.69 15.42 3.41
CA ALA A 184 35.07 15.71 3.06
C ALA A 184 35.16 16.39 1.68
N GLU A 185 34.77 17.66 1.63
CA GLU A 185 35.35 18.68 0.75
C GLU A 185 35.05 20.08 1.30
#